data_AF-A0A4Y4K2K7-F1
#
_entry.id   AF-A0A4Y4K2K7-F1
#
_cell.length_a   1.000
_cell.length_b   1.000
_cell.length_c   1.000
_cell.angle_alpha   90.00
_cell.angle_beta   90.00
_cell.angle_gamma   90.00
#
_symmetry.space_group_name_H-M   'P 1'
#
loop_
_entity.id
_entity.type
_entity.pdbx_description
1 polymer ?
#
loop_
_entity_poly.entity_id
_entity_poly.type
_entity_poly.pdbx_seq_one_letter_code
_entity_poly.pdbx_strand_id
1 'polypeptide(L)'
;MGLASAALVLGFSGTAFAGSYNGVCESSGGGEVCIYRLANYSGGLYDTLYSKPNYNGSTYYGTSTLIDNTMSSVKNMDPDTLVYFYQYSGYTGNLTAIPPGEQINQVPNDNTASSHCFGSNSACPN
;
A
#
# COMPACT_ATOMS: atom_id res chain seq x y z
N MET A 1 -39.14 43.63 -9.65
CA MET A 1 -37.92 43.24 -10.38
C MET A 1 -36.75 43.26 -9.41
N GLY A 2 -35.93 42.20 -9.44
CA GLY A 2 -34.57 42.14 -8.91
C GLY A 2 -34.44 41.71 -7.45
N LEU A 3 -33.47 40.90 -7.02
CA LEU A 3 -32.40 40.15 -7.69
C LEU A 3 -32.12 38.97 -6.73
N ALA A 4 -32.34 37.72 -7.15
CA ALA A 4 -31.96 36.56 -6.35
C ALA A 4 -30.44 36.40 -6.45
N SER A 5 -29.73 36.65 -5.36
CA SER A 5 -28.29 36.41 -5.25
C SER A 5 -28.06 34.91 -5.05
N ALA A 6 -27.69 34.20 -6.11
CA ALA A 6 -27.21 32.83 -6.01
C ALA A 6 -25.75 32.86 -5.55
N ALA A 7 -25.50 32.45 -4.31
CA ALA A 7 -24.15 32.24 -3.80
C ALA A 7 -23.54 31.02 -4.49
N LEU A 8 -22.53 31.24 -5.34
CA LEU A 8 -21.72 30.19 -5.92
C LEU A 8 -20.79 29.65 -4.82
N VAL A 9 -21.16 28.52 -4.23
CA VAL A 9 -20.25 27.73 -3.38
C VAL A 9 -19.25 27.05 -4.32
N LEU A 10 -18.05 27.62 -4.43
CA LEU A 10 -16.89 26.96 -5.04
C LEU A 10 -16.49 25.80 -4.12
N GLY A 11 -17.05 24.62 -4.38
CA GLY A 11 -16.60 23.38 -3.78
C GLY A 11 -15.19 23.06 -4.28
N PHE A 12 -14.19 23.36 -3.49
CA PHE A 12 -12.86 22.79 -3.69
C PHE A 12 -12.96 21.30 -3.37
N SER A 13 -13.12 20.48 -4.41
CA SER A 13 -12.80 19.06 -4.34
C SER A 13 -11.29 18.94 -4.15
N GLY A 14 -10.85 19.00 -2.89
CA GLY A 14 -9.48 18.60 -2.56
C GLY A 14 -9.29 17.16 -3.00
N THR A 15 -8.27 16.90 -3.80
CA THR A 15 -7.82 15.53 -4.06
C THR A 15 -7.46 14.92 -2.72
N ALA A 16 -8.23 13.94 -2.24
CA ALA A 16 -7.81 13.13 -1.10
C ALA A 16 -6.52 12.44 -1.53
N PHE A 17 -5.41 12.83 -0.90
CA PHE A 17 -4.13 12.15 -1.08
C PHE A 17 -4.20 10.86 -0.27
N ALA A 18 -3.74 9.74 -0.84
CA ALA A 18 -3.55 8.50 -0.11
C ALA A 18 -2.73 8.79 1.16
N GLY A 19 -3.24 8.36 2.30
CA GLY A 19 -2.57 8.55 3.58
C GLY A 19 -1.87 7.28 4.02
N SER A 20 -0.53 7.29 4.06
CA SER A 20 0.22 6.14 4.57
C SER A 20 -0.13 5.84 6.04
N TYR A 21 -0.34 4.57 6.36
CA TYR A 21 -0.65 4.04 7.69
C TYR A 21 -1.97 4.56 8.26
N ASN A 22 -3.00 4.74 7.44
CA ASN A 22 -4.32 5.25 7.84
C ASN A 22 -5.40 4.16 7.94
N GLY A 23 -5.11 2.92 7.53
CA GLY A 23 -6.04 1.80 7.58
C GLY A 23 -7.10 1.79 6.48
N VAL A 24 -6.90 2.54 5.40
CA VAL A 24 -7.79 2.58 4.23
C VAL A 24 -6.94 2.33 3.00
N CYS A 25 -7.30 1.31 2.21
CA CYS A 25 -6.58 1.00 0.98
C CYS A 25 -6.96 1.96 -0.16
N GLU A 26 -6.20 3.02 -0.39
CA GLU A 26 -6.55 4.13 -1.29
C GLU A 26 -5.82 4.10 -2.66
N SER A 27 -6.54 4.43 -3.74
CA SER A 27 -5.95 4.65 -5.08
C SER A 27 -5.70 6.12 -5.42
N SER A 28 -6.25 7.04 -4.63
CA SER A 28 -6.23 8.48 -4.94
C SER A 28 -4.92 9.13 -4.51
N GLY A 29 -4.39 10.07 -5.30
CA GLY A 29 -3.23 10.89 -4.91
C GLY A 29 -1.88 10.16 -4.90
N GLY A 30 -1.68 9.21 -5.81
CA GLY A 30 -0.44 8.44 -5.98
C GLY A 30 -0.64 6.94 -5.76
N GLY A 31 -1.68 6.56 -5.01
CA GLY A 31 -2.00 5.17 -4.71
C GLY A 31 -0.94 4.51 -3.82
N GLU A 32 -1.38 3.53 -3.03
CA GLU A 32 -0.52 2.87 -2.04
C GLU A 32 -0.46 1.37 -2.22
N VAL A 33 0.54 0.75 -1.59
CA VAL A 33 0.54 -0.69 -1.44
C VAL A 33 -0.13 -1.09 -0.13
N CYS A 34 -1.12 -1.96 -0.24
CA CYS A 34 -1.93 -2.45 0.86
C CYS A 34 -1.60 -3.91 1.13
N ILE A 35 -0.95 -4.17 2.25
CA ILE A 35 -0.53 -5.50 2.69
C ILE A 35 -1.55 -6.02 3.68
N TYR A 36 -2.07 -7.22 3.43
CA TYR A 36 -3.09 -7.85 4.27
C TYR A 36 -2.56 -9.14 4.90
N ARG A 37 -2.89 -9.31 6.18
CA ARG A 37 -2.49 -10.47 6.98
C ARG A 37 -3.07 -11.79 6.49
N LEU A 38 -4.28 -11.77 5.93
CA LEU A 38 -4.99 -12.98 5.50
C LEU A 38 -5.27 -12.90 4.00
N ALA A 39 -5.62 -14.05 3.41
CA ALA A 39 -6.06 -14.12 2.02
C ALA A 39 -7.34 -13.29 1.80
N ASN A 40 -7.60 -12.96 0.53
CA ASN A 40 -8.77 -12.20 0.07
C ASN A 40 -8.92 -10.83 0.75
N TYR A 41 -7.80 -10.14 1.00
CA TYR A 41 -7.76 -8.76 1.49
C TYR A 41 -8.42 -8.57 2.86
N SER A 42 -8.19 -9.53 3.75
CA SER A 42 -8.81 -9.57 5.06
C SER A 42 -7.78 -9.61 6.20
N GLY A 43 -8.26 -9.42 7.43
CA GLY A 43 -7.40 -9.31 8.61
C GLY A 43 -6.85 -7.90 8.79
N GLY A 44 -5.66 -7.81 9.40
CA GLY A 44 -4.96 -6.54 9.57
C GLY A 44 -4.50 -5.97 8.22
N LEU A 45 -4.53 -4.65 8.10
CA LEU A 45 -4.08 -3.89 6.93
C LEU A 45 -2.82 -3.09 7.29
N TYR A 46 -1.83 -3.14 6.44
CA TYR A 46 -0.67 -2.25 6.45
C TYR A 46 -0.59 -1.58 5.09
N ASP A 47 -0.97 -0.31 5.07
CA ASP A 47 -1.01 0.54 3.89
C ASP A 47 0.18 1.52 3.91
N THR A 48 0.84 1.71 2.77
CA THR A 48 2.03 2.57 2.69
C THR A 48 2.29 3.13 1.31
N LEU A 49 2.81 4.35 1.28
CA LEU A 49 3.36 5.00 0.08
C LEU A 49 4.89 4.84 -0.06
N TYR A 50 5.52 4.30 0.96
CA TYR A 50 6.98 4.28 1.08
C TYR A 50 7.52 2.87 0.99
N SER A 51 8.62 2.72 0.25
CA SER A 51 9.43 1.50 0.30
C SER A 51 9.97 1.25 1.70
N LYS A 52 10.11 -0.01 2.07
CA LYS A 52 10.52 -0.38 3.42
C LYS A 52 11.55 -1.52 3.43
N PRO A 53 12.81 -1.25 3.83
CA PRO A 53 13.88 -2.24 3.77
C PRO A 53 13.76 -3.32 4.86
N ASN A 54 12.94 -3.12 5.88
CA ASN A 54 12.65 -4.16 6.88
C ASN A 54 11.29 -3.90 7.55
N TYR A 55 10.57 -4.97 7.86
CA TYR A 55 9.29 -4.91 8.56
C TYR A 55 9.41 -4.94 10.09
N ASN A 56 10.63 -4.95 10.63
CA ASN A 56 10.85 -5.04 12.07
C ASN A 56 10.12 -3.92 12.83
N GLY A 57 9.39 -4.29 13.89
CA GLY A 57 8.60 -3.37 14.70
C GLY A 57 7.36 -2.78 14.01
N SER A 58 7.06 -3.18 12.76
CA SER A 58 5.92 -2.66 12.00
C SER A 58 4.69 -3.52 12.26
N THR A 59 3.57 -2.89 12.58
CA THR A 59 2.32 -3.58 12.85
C THR A 59 1.25 -3.21 11.85
N TYR A 60 0.28 -4.11 11.67
CA TYR A 60 -0.95 -3.76 10.95
C TYR A 60 -1.68 -2.62 11.69
N TYR A 61 -2.28 -1.71 10.94
CA TYR A 61 -2.98 -0.53 11.42
C TYR A 61 -3.97 -0.87 12.54
N GLY A 62 -3.91 -0.10 13.63
CA GLY A 62 -4.78 -0.28 14.80
C GLY A 62 -4.55 -1.57 15.59
N THR A 63 -3.48 -2.33 15.32
CA THR A 63 -3.17 -3.59 16.00
C THR A 63 -1.74 -3.62 16.56
N SER A 64 -1.48 -4.60 17.43
CA SER A 64 -0.13 -4.98 17.87
C SER A 64 0.44 -6.17 17.06
N THR A 65 -0.23 -6.59 15.99
CA THR A 65 0.22 -7.74 15.19
C THR A 65 1.28 -7.28 14.21
N LEU A 66 2.46 -7.89 14.27
CA LEU A 66 3.59 -7.58 13.38
C LEU A 66 3.27 -8.01 11.94
N ILE A 67 3.74 -7.22 10.97
CA ILE A 67 3.57 -7.53 9.54
C ILE A 67 4.64 -8.49 9.00
N ASP A 68 5.81 -8.53 9.65
CA ASP A 68 6.95 -9.33 9.23
C ASP A 68 6.59 -10.82 9.13
N ASN A 69 6.83 -11.44 7.97
CA ASN A 69 6.52 -12.84 7.72
C ASN A 69 5.04 -13.22 7.97
N THR A 70 4.11 -12.30 7.71
CA THR A 70 2.65 -12.57 7.88
C THR A 70 1.77 -12.09 6.72
N MET A 71 2.36 -11.58 5.64
CA MET A 71 1.60 -11.14 4.47
C MET A 71 1.02 -12.34 3.72
N SER A 72 -0.29 -12.31 3.46
CA SER A 72 -0.99 -13.32 2.66
C SER A 72 -1.68 -12.78 1.41
N SER A 73 -2.11 -11.52 1.40
CA SER A 73 -2.66 -10.90 0.19
C SER A 73 -2.24 -9.44 0.10
N VAL A 74 -2.29 -8.90 -1.11
CA VAL A 74 -1.76 -7.56 -1.38
C VAL A 74 -2.51 -6.89 -2.52
N LYS A 75 -2.69 -5.58 -2.40
CA LYS A 75 -3.12 -4.72 -3.51
C LYS A 75 -2.04 -3.69 -3.76
N ASN A 76 -1.68 -3.49 -5.02
CA ASN A 76 -0.90 -2.34 -5.43
C ASN A 76 -1.87 -1.34 -6.05
N MET A 77 -2.30 -0.36 -5.25
CA MET A 77 -3.19 0.71 -5.72
C MET A 77 -2.41 1.86 -6.36
N ASP A 78 -1.07 1.82 -6.33
CA ASP A 78 -0.21 2.73 -7.09
C ASP A 78 -0.43 2.49 -8.60
N PRO A 79 -0.77 3.53 -9.38
CA PRO A 79 -1.06 3.41 -10.80
C PRO A 79 0.21 3.44 -11.68
N ASP A 80 1.36 3.83 -11.14
CA ASP A 80 2.55 4.20 -11.89
C ASP A 80 3.70 3.21 -11.70
N THR A 81 3.85 2.63 -10.50
CA THR A 81 4.97 1.76 -10.15
C THR A 81 4.53 0.40 -9.65
N LEU A 82 5.29 -0.60 -10.08
CA LEU A 82 5.19 -1.94 -9.52
C LEU A 82 5.82 -1.96 -8.12
N VAL A 83 5.37 -2.88 -7.28
CA VAL A 83 5.96 -3.08 -5.94
C VAL A 83 6.56 -4.48 -5.84
N TYR A 84 7.85 -4.52 -5.52
CA TYR A 84 8.59 -5.74 -5.25
C TYR A 84 8.52 -6.10 -3.78
N PHE A 85 8.12 -7.32 -3.47
CA PHE A 85 8.17 -7.92 -2.14
C PHE A 85 9.29 -8.93 -2.06
N TYR A 86 10.06 -8.86 -0.98
CA TYR A 86 11.24 -9.68 -0.77
C TYR A 86 11.12 -10.50 0.51
N GLN A 87 11.60 -11.74 0.45
CA GLN A 87 11.57 -12.68 1.57
C GLN A 87 12.40 -12.20 2.77
N TYR A 88 13.53 -11.53 2.53
CA TYR A 88 14.42 -11.06 3.58
C TYR A 88 14.49 -9.53 3.62
N SER A 89 15.00 -9.00 4.74
CA SER A 89 15.30 -7.58 4.88
C SER A 89 16.38 -7.13 3.88
N GLY A 90 16.40 -5.85 3.56
CA GLY A 90 17.36 -5.24 2.65
C GLY A 90 17.09 -5.56 1.19
N TYR A 91 15.84 -5.89 0.83
CA TYR A 91 15.43 -6.20 -0.53
C TYR A 91 16.12 -7.44 -1.11
N THR A 92 16.19 -8.53 -0.34
CA THR A 92 16.89 -9.76 -0.74
C THR A 92 16.03 -11.02 -0.61
N GLY A 93 16.44 -12.09 -1.27
CA GLY A 93 15.72 -13.37 -1.25
C GLY A 93 14.68 -13.48 -2.35
N ASN A 94 13.72 -14.40 -2.17
CA ASN A 94 12.69 -14.64 -3.16
C ASN A 94 11.81 -13.40 -3.38
N LEU A 95 11.45 -13.16 -4.64
CA LEU A 95 10.78 -11.95 -5.10
C LEU A 95 9.35 -12.25 -5.55
N THR A 96 8.42 -11.40 -5.13
CA THR A 96 7.05 -11.34 -5.68
C THR A 96 6.80 -9.90 -6.13
N ALA A 97 6.54 -9.69 -7.42
CA ALA A 97 6.25 -8.37 -7.98
C ALA A 97 4.74 -8.20 -8.18
N ILE A 98 4.20 -7.07 -7.76
CA ILE A 98 2.81 -6.69 -7.99
C ILE A 98 2.80 -5.51 -8.96
N PRO A 99 2.31 -5.67 -10.20
CA PRO A 99 2.23 -4.57 -11.16
C PRO A 99 1.34 -3.42 -10.66
N PRO A 100 1.43 -2.23 -11.30
CA PRO A 100 0.55 -1.11 -10.96
C PRO A 100 -0.92 -1.47 -11.13
N GLY A 101 -1.76 -1.08 -10.17
CA GLY A 101 -3.20 -1.35 -10.16
C GLY A 101 -3.61 -2.82 -9.97
N GLU A 102 -2.65 -3.74 -9.82
CA GLU A 102 -2.91 -5.17 -9.67
C GLU A 102 -3.10 -5.61 -8.21
N GLN A 103 -3.72 -6.76 -8.05
CA GLN A 103 -3.98 -7.34 -6.73
C GLN A 103 -3.87 -8.87 -6.73
N ILE A 104 -3.37 -9.42 -5.62
CA ILE A 104 -3.22 -10.86 -5.44
C ILE A 104 -3.99 -11.30 -4.20
N ASN A 105 -5.00 -12.15 -4.41
CA ASN A 105 -5.87 -12.68 -3.35
C ASN A 105 -5.12 -13.61 -2.38
N GLN A 106 -4.07 -14.29 -2.85
CA GLN A 106 -3.21 -15.16 -2.05
C GLN A 106 -1.83 -15.22 -2.70
N VAL A 107 -0.81 -14.73 -1.99
CA VAL A 107 0.55 -14.71 -2.56
C VAL A 107 1.14 -16.13 -2.63
N PRO A 108 1.93 -16.46 -3.67
CA PRO A 108 2.51 -17.81 -3.80
C PRO A 108 3.47 -18.18 -2.67
N ASN A 109 4.17 -17.19 -2.10
CA ASN A 109 5.09 -17.34 -0.98
C ASN A 109 4.48 -16.72 0.28
N ASP A 110 3.37 -17.31 0.72
CA ASP A 110 2.59 -16.85 1.87
C ASP A 110 3.44 -16.77 3.15
N ASN A 111 3.23 -15.70 3.94
CA ASN A 111 3.90 -15.49 5.23
C ASN A 111 5.43 -15.46 5.16
N THR A 112 6.00 -14.94 4.06
CA THR A 112 7.47 -14.86 3.89
C THR A 112 8.03 -13.46 3.67
N ALA A 113 7.19 -12.48 3.31
CA ALA A 113 7.71 -11.14 3.00
C ALA A 113 8.23 -10.42 4.25
N SER A 114 9.43 -9.85 4.16
CA SER A 114 10.10 -9.09 5.23
C SER A 114 10.53 -7.68 4.80
N SER A 115 10.44 -7.36 3.51
CA SER A 115 10.66 -6.01 2.97
C SER A 115 9.93 -5.80 1.65
N HIS A 116 9.73 -4.53 1.26
CA HIS A 116 9.23 -4.19 -0.08
C HIS A 116 9.84 -2.92 -0.64
N CYS A 117 9.89 -2.83 -1.96
CA CYS A 117 10.43 -1.69 -2.67
C CYS A 117 9.55 -1.31 -3.86
N PHE A 118 9.20 -0.03 -3.96
CA PHE A 118 8.49 0.52 -5.10
C PHE A 118 9.50 0.68 -6.23
N GLY A 119 9.27 0.10 -7.41
CA GLY A 119 10.25 0.10 -8.51
C GLY A 119 10.76 1.49 -8.94
N SER A 120 10.04 2.55 -8.62
CA SER A 120 10.48 3.95 -8.78
C SER A 120 11.57 4.40 -7.79
N ASN A 121 11.83 3.63 -6.73
CA ASN A 121 12.82 3.96 -5.71
C ASN A 121 14.23 3.49 -6.11
N SER A 122 15.17 4.44 -6.14
CA SER A 122 16.58 4.20 -6.48
C SER A 122 17.31 3.19 -5.58
N ALA A 123 16.77 2.89 -4.40
CA ALA A 123 17.33 1.90 -3.48
C ALA A 123 16.89 0.46 -3.81
N CYS A 124 15.93 0.27 -4.71
CA CYS A 124 15.52 -1.07 -5.12
C CYS A 124 16.63 -1.74 -5.92
N PRO A 125 16.95 -3.01 -5.62
CA PRO A 125 17.81 -3.79 -6.50
C PRO A 125 17.07 -4.03 -7.81
N ASN A 126 17.63 -3.50 -8.90
CA ASN A 126 17.15 -3.74 -10.27
C ASN A 126 17.37 -5.19 -10.70
#